data_AF-A0A7K3S4C2-F1
#
_entry.id   AF-A0A7K3S4C2-F1
#
_cell.length_a   1.000
_cell.length_b   1.000
_cell.length_c   1.000
_cell.angle_alpha   90.00
_cell.angle_beta   90.00
_cell.angle_gamma   90.00
#
_symmetry.space_group_name_H-M   'P 1'
#
loop_
_entity.id
_entity.type
_entity.pdbx_description
1 polymer ?
#
loop_
_entity_poly.entity_id
_entity_poly.type
_entity_poly.pdbx_seq_one_letter_code
_entity_poly.pdbx_strand_id
1 'polypeptide(L)'
;MSDSPGSPDAAARARDEAESASAFAHPPVAPDATAAYGDHPDQVVDFYAPRDGRTAAPLVVLLHGGAWRAPYDRAHVSPLADFLARRGFAVANVEYRRGGDDIPQQRGGEESTGAAGAGPVAGRWPETFDDVAAALDAMPVLAARALPGADVRRIVVTGHSAGGHLALWAAARHVLPEGSPWR
;
A
#
# COMPACT_ATOMS: atom_id res chain seq x y z
N MET A 1 -21.15 -33.08 -27.98
CA MET A 1 -20.50 -32.40 -26.83
C MET A 1 -19.91 -31.12 -27.37
N SER A 2 -20.58 -29.99 -27.13
CA SER A 2 -20.10 -28.67 -27.53
C SER A 2 -19.75 -27.94 -26.24
N ASP A 3 -18.45 -27.74 -26.00
CA ASP A 3 -17.99 -26.80 -24.97
C ASP A 3 -18.35 -25.40 -25.46
N SER A 4 -19.40 -24.81 -24.87
CA SER A 4 -19.62 -23.38 -25.01
C SER A 4 -18.54 -22.65 -24.22
N PRO A 5 -17.81 -21.68 -24.80
CA PRO A 5 -16.92 -20.84 -24.03
C PRO A 5 -17.75 -20.12 -22.95
N GLY A 6 -17.27 -20.15 -21.70
CA GLY A 6 -17.94 -19.50 -20.57
C GLY A 6 -18.21 -18.02 -20.85
N SER A 7 -19.25 -17.46 -20.22
CA SER A 7 -19.64 -16.06 -20.45
C SER A 7 -18.48 -15.09 -20.15
N PRO A 8 -18.43 -13.92 -20.82
CA PRO A 8 -17.39 -12.91 -20.59
C PRO A 8 -17.20 -12.54 -19.11
N ASP A 9 -18.28 -12.53 -18.33
CA ASP A 9 -18.27 -12.25 -16.89
C ASP A 9 -17.60 -13.38 -16.09
N ALA A 10 -17.80 -14.64 -16.47
CA ALA A 10 -17.14 -15.77 -15.84
C ALA A 10 -15.62 -15.74 -16.11
N ALA A 11 -15.23 -15.39 -17.33
CA ALA A 11 -13.83 -15.22 -17.70
C ALA A 11 -13.17 -14.03 -16.96
N ALA A 12 -13.90 -12.93 -16.76
CA ALA A 12 -13.42 -11.79 -15.98
C ALA A 12 -13.21 -12.17 -14.50
N ARG A 13 -14.19 -12.81 -13.88
CA ARG A 13 -14.07 -13.30 -12.50
C ARG A 13 -12.91 -14.26 -12.32
N ALA A 14 -12.73 -15.21 -13.24
CA ALA A 14 -11.62 -16.15 -13.19
C ALA A 14 -10.24 -15.46 -13.29
N ARG A 15 -10.13 -14.39 -14.09
CA ARG A 15 -8.91 -13.57 -14.14
C ARG A 15 -8.66 -12.83 -12.83
N ASP A 16 -9.70 -12.20 -12.26
CA ASP A 16 -9.59 -11.49 -10.98
C ASP A 16 -9.22 -12.44 -9.83
N GLU A 17 -9.79 -13.65 -9.81
CA GLU A 17 -9.46 -14.70 -8.85
C GLU A 17 -8.01 -15.18 -9.02
N ALA A 18 -7.55 -15.37 -10.26
CA ALA A 18 -6.17 -15.75 -10.55
C ALA A 18 -5.17 -14.64 -10.16
N GLU A 19 -5.50 -13.38 -10.41
CA GLU A 19 -4.69 -12.23 -9.98
C GLU A 19 -4.64 -12.15 -8.45
N SER A 20 -5.78 -12.34 -7.78
CA SER A 20 -5.86 -12.39 -6.31
C SER A 20 -4.99 -13.51 -5.76
N ALA A 21 -5.10 -14.73 -6.30
CA ALA A 21 -4.29 -15.88 -5.90
C ALA A 21 -2.80 -15.63 -6.13
N SER A 22 -2.44 -14.98 -7.24
CA SER A 22 -1.06 -14.59 -7.53
C SER A 22 -0.52 -13.57 -6.53
N ALA A 23 -1.33 -12.60 -6.08
CA ALA A 23 -0.93 -11.59 -5.12
C ALA A 23 -0.60 -12.18 -3.74
N PHE A 24 -1.27 -13.28 -3.36
CA PHE A 24 -1.05 -13.99 -2.09
C PHE A 24 -0.24 -15.28 -2.23
N ALA A 25 0.42 -15.50 -3.38
CA ALA A 25 1.12 -16.75 -3.67
C ALA A 25 2.36 -17.00 -2.78
N HIS A 26 2.86 -15.97 -2.11
CA HIS A 26 4.00 -16.05 -1.21
C HIS A 26 3.57 -15.90 0.25
N PRO A 27 4.10 -16.72 1.17
CA PRO A 27 3.79 -16.59 2.59
C PRO A 27 4.29 -15.23 3.12
N PRO A 28 3.51 -14.55 3.97
CA PRO A 28 3.92 -13.27 4.53
C PRO A 28 5.15 -13.43 5.43
N VAL A 29 6.02 -12.41 5.43
CA VAL A 29 7.18 -12.33 6.30
C VAL A 29 6.90 -11.32 7.41
N ALA A 30 7.15 -11.71 8.67
CA ALA A 30 6.93 -10.82 9.80
C ALA A 30 7.91 -9.64 9.78
N PRO A 31 7.48 -8.42 10.14
CA PRO A 31 8.37 -7.28 10.30
C PRO A 31 9.23 -7.40 11.55
N ASP A 32 10.33 -6.64 11.60
CA ASP A 32 11.17 -6.52 12.80
C ASP A 32 10.54 -5.59 13.84
N ALA A 33 9.79 -4.59 13.37
CA ALA A 33 9.03 -3.66 14.21
C ALA A 33 7.82 -3.12 13.44
N THR A 34 6.79 -2.70 14.16
CA THR A 34 5.65 -1.97 13.60
C THR A 34 5.44 -0.70 14.42
N ALA A 35 5.15 0.41 13.75
CA ALA A 35 4.79 1.66 14.42
C ALA A 35 3.57 2.30 13.76
N ALA A 36 2.74 2.95 14.56
CA ALA A 36 1.63 3.75 14.07
C ALA A 36 2.12 5.15 13.62
N TYR A 37 1.54 5.65 12.53
CA TYR A 37 1.69 7.05 12.09
C TYR A 37 0.42 7.88 12.32
N GLY A 38 -0.66 7.26 12.79
CA GLY A 38 -1.91 7.90 13.17
C GLY A 38 -2.78 6.99 14.04
N ASP A 39 -4.01 7.41 14.33
CA ASP A 39 -4.91 6.75 15.29
C ASP A 39 -5.71 5.59 14.68
N HIS A 40 -5.85 5.53 13.36
CA HIS A 40 -6.62 4.47 12.69
C HIS A 40 -5.82 3.15 12.68
N PRO A 41 -6.47 1.97 12.80
CA PRO A 41 -5.77 0.68 12.78
C PRO A 41 -4.92 0.41 11.52
N ASP A 42 -5.36 0.93 10.38
CA ASP A 42 -4.60 0.87 9.12
C ASP A 42 -3.47 1.92 9.04
N GLN A 43 -3.34 2.85 9.99
CA GLN A 43 -2.30 3.88 9.96
C GLN A 43 -0.99 3.38 10.59
N VAL A 44 -0.40 2.35 9.97
CA VAL A 44 0.79 1.66 10.46
C VAL A 44 1.88 1.49 9.41
N VAL A 45 3.11 1.37 9.87
CA VAL A 45 4.29 1.04 9.07
C VAL A 45 4.99 -0.16 9.68
N ASP A 46 5.28 -1.15 8.84
CA ASP A 46 6.12 -2.30 9.17
C ASP A 46 7.57 -2.06 8.73
N PHE A 47 8.52 -2.27 9.62
CA PHE A 47 9.93 -2.00 9.41
C PHE A 47 10.73 -3.30 9.27
N TYR A 48 11.63 -3.34 8.28
CA TYR A 48 12.54 -4.43 8.03
C TYR A 48 13.99 -3.91 8.04
N ALA A 49 14.81 -4.46 8.93
CA ALA A 49 16.20 -4.07 9.08
C ALA A 49 17.09 -4.68 7.97
N PRO A 50 18.09 -3.93 7.47
CA PRO A 50 19.09 -4.50 6.56
C PRO A 50 19.73 -5.75 7.16
N ARG A 51 19.73 -6.86 6.42
CA ARG A 51 20.21 -8.15 6.95
C ARG A 51 21.74 -8.31 6.90
N ASP A 52 22.44 -7.41 6.23
CA ASP A 52 23.90 -7.40 6.08
C ASP A 52 24.63 -6.60 7.18
N GLY A 53 23.89 -6.03 8.14
CA GLY A 53 24.45 -5.27 9.26
C GLY A 53 25.06 -3.92 8.86
N ARG A 54 24.85 -3.46 7.63
CA ARG A 54 25.37 -2.17 7.18
C ARG A 54 24.75 -1.03 7.97
N THR A 55 25.51 0.04 8.14
CA THR A 55 25.02 1.33 8.67
C THR A 55 24.79 2.30 7.52
N ALA A 56 23.96 3.31 7.77
CA ALA A 56 23.51 4.26 6.77
C ALA A 56 22.95 3.56 5.52
N ALA A 57 22.10 2.55 5.70
CA ALA A 57 21.39 1.91 4.61
C ALA A 57 20.40 2.89 3.96
N PRO A 58 20.28 2.95 2.62
CA PRO A 58 19.17 3.67 1.99
C PRO A 58 17.83 3.09 2.46
N LEU A 59 16.88 3.97 2.75
CA LEU A 59 15.53 3.62 3.19
C LEU A 59 14.62 3.48 1.98
N VAL A 60 13.98 2.33 1.82
CA VAL A 60 12.91 2.11 0.86
C VAL A 60 11.57 2.24 1.58
N VAL A 61 10.74 3.19 1.17
CA VAL A 61 9.34 3.26 1.54
C VAL A 61 8.53 2.51 0.48
N LEU A 62 7.88 1.43 0.88
CA LEU A 62 7.13 0.54 0.03
C LEU A 62 5.62 0.74 0.24
N LEU A 63 4.89 0.99 -0.85
CA LEU A 63 3.44 1.12 -0.90
C LEU A 63 2.84 -0.09 -1.64
N HIS A 64 1.95 -0.82 -0.98
CA HIS A 64 1.37 -2.04 -1.53
C HIS A 64 0.34 -1.77 -2.65
N GLY A 65 -0.03 -2.80 -3.40
CA GLY A 65 -1.00 -2.72 -4.49
C GLY A 65 -2.41 -3.12 -4.06
N GLY A 66 -3.19 -3.65 -5.00
CA GLY A 66 -4.52 -4.23 -4.72
C GLY A 66 -5.70 -3.32 -5.06
N ALA A 67 -5.52 -2.41 -6.01
CA ALA A 67 -6.56 -1.46 -6.46
C ALA A 67 -7.23 -0.73 -5.29
N TRP A 68 -6.47 -0.43 -4.23
CA TRP A 68 -6.93 0.23 -3.01
C TRP A 68 -8.07 -0.51 -2.26
N ARG A 69 -8.25 -1.82 -2.48
CA ARG A 69 -9.34 -2.63 -1.92
C ARG A 69 -8.89 -3.34 -0.64
N ALA A 70 -9.81 -3.50 0.31
CA ALA A 70 -9.58 -4.09 1.63
C ALA A 70 -8.82 -5.42 1.67
N PRO A 71 -9.04 -6.38 0.74
CA PRO A 71 -8.36 -7.68 0.81
C PRO A 71 -6.82 -7.59 0.74
N TYR A 72 -6.28 -6.50 0.21
CA TYR A 72 -4.87 -6.35 -0.08
C TYR A 72 -4.24 -5.35 0.89
N ASP A 73 -3.74 -5.83 2.03
CA ASP A 73 -3.02 -5.04 3.02
C ASP A 73 -1.49 -5.07 2.79
N ARG A 74 -0.70 -4.36 3.57
CA ARG A 74 0.77 -4.36 3.45
C ARG A 74 1.40 -5.76 3.55
N ALA A 75 0.75 -6.76 4.13
CA ALA A 75 1.34 -8.08 4.34
C ALA A 75 1.60 -8.81 3.01
N HIS A 76 0.79 -8.58 1.97
CA HIS A 76 0.99 -9.26 0.67
C HIS A 76 2.28 -8.86 -0.06
N VAL A 77 2.84 -7.68 0.23
CA VAL A 77 4.14 -7.25 -0.30
C VAL A 77 5.29 -7.44 0.70
N SER A 78 5.04 -8.03 1.87
CA SER A 78 6.11 -8.33 2.85
C SER A 78 7.24 -9.23 2.30
N PRO A 79 7.02 -10.17 1.35
CA PRO A 79 8.13 -10.92 0.75
C PRO A 79 9.07 -10.02 -0.07
N LEU A 80 8.54 -8.98 -0.72
CA LEU A 80 9.36 -7.97 -1.41
C LEU A 80 10.14 -7.12 -0.39
N ALA A 81 9.51 -6.75 0.73
CA ALA A 81 10.17 -6.04 1.81
C ALA A 81 11.35 -6.85 2.38
N ASP A 82 11.14 -8.14 2.68
CA ASP A 82 12.22 -9.03 3.13
C ASP A 82 13.32 -9.20 2.08
N PHE A 83 12.96 -9.35 0.80
CA PHE A 83 13.92 -9.43 -0.29
C PHE A 83 14.83 -8.19 -0.33
N LEU A 84 14.26 -7.00 -0.25
CA LEU A 84 15.00 -5.74 -0.23
C LEU A 84 15.88 -5.63 1.03
N ALA A 85 15.37 -6.02 2.20
CA ALA A 85 16.13 -6.05 3.44
C ALA A 85 17.37 -6.95 3.33
N ARG A 86 17.25 -8.12 2.68
CA ARG A 86 18.37 -9.03 2.38
C ARG A 86 19.37 -8.46 1.37
N ARG A 87 19.00 -7.42 0.62
CA ARG A 87 19.90 -6.68 -0.29
C ARG A 87 20.51 -5.42 0.34
N GLY A 88 20.41 -5.29 1.66
CA GLY A 88 21.03 -4.20 2.39
C GLY A 88 20.24 -2.89 2.29
N PHE A 89 18.93 -2.96 2.09
CA PHE A 89 18.04 -1.80 2.26
C PHE A 89 17.43 -1.82 3.67
N ALA A 90 17.21 -0.64 4.23
CA ALA A 90 16.22 -0.48 5.28
C ALA A 90 14.86 -0.37 4.59
N VAL A 91 13.81 -1.03 5.08
CA VAL A 91 12.50 -0.99 4.42
C VAL A 91 11.41 -0.57 5.40
N ALA A 92 10.58 0.37 4.98
CA ALA A 92 9.36 0.80 5.62
C ALA A 92 8.18 0.43 4.71
N ASN A 93 7.46 -0.64 5.06
CA ASN A 93 6.30 -1.14 4.33
C ASN A 93 5.03 -0.52 4.93
N VAL A 94 4.42 0.40 4.19
CA VAL A 94 3.36 1.29 4.70
C VAL A 94 1.99 0.68 4.41
N GLU A 95 1.14 0.64 5.44
CA GLU A 95 -0.30 0.47 5.30
C GLU A 95 -0.98 1.81 5.09
N TYR A 96 -2.15 1.82 4.46
CA TYR A 96 -3.03 2.98 4.40
C TYR A 96 -4.49 2.55 4.38
N ARG A 97 -5.43 3.44 4.70
CA ARG A 97 -6.87 3.12 4.63
C ARG A 97 -7.27 2.70 3.21
N ARG A 98 -7.84 1.50 3.14
CA ARG A 98 -8.37 0.84 1.93
C ARG A 98 -9.89 0.97 1.87
N GLY A 99 -10.49 0.72 0.70
CA GLY A 99 -11.95 0.63 0.57
C GLY A 99 -12.48 -0.73 1.03
N GLY A 100 -13.57 -0.75 1.81
CA GLY A 100 -14.16 -1.96 2.39
C GLY A 100 -15.62 -1.75 2.85
N ASP A 101 -16.27 -2.83 3.29
CA ASP A 101 -17.72 -2.88 3.53
C ASP A 101 -18.22 -2.01 4.70
N ASP A 102 -17.35 -1.71 5.67
CA ASP A 102 -17.69 -0.99 6.91
C ASP A 102 -17.57 0.54 6.80
N ILE A 103 -17.26 1.07 5.61
CA ILE A 103 -16.96 2.48 5.40
C ILE A 103 -18.02 3.10 4.49
N PRO A 104 -18.68 4.21 4.89
CA PRO A 104 -19.72 4.84 4.07
C PRO A 104 -19.19 5.11 2.67
N GLN A 105 -19.95 4.64 1.66
CA GLN A 105 -19.69 4.90 0.25
C GLN A 105 -19.33 6.37 0.06
N GLN A 106 -18.28 6.65 -0.72
CA GLN A 106 -18.12 7.99 -1.25
C GLN A 106 -19.45 8.40 -1.86
N ARG A 107 -19.97 9.58 -1.49
CA ARG A 107 -21.18 10.12 -2.11
C ARG A 107 -20.88 10.30 -3.60
N GLY A 108 -21.18 9.27 -4.39
CA GLY A 108 -21.31 9.38 -5.82
C GLY A 108 -22.40 10.42 -6.08
N GLY A 109 -22.15 11.32 -7.01
CA GLY A 109 -23.16 12.26 -7.49
C GLY A 109 -24.46 11.53 -7.80
N GLU A 110 -25.57 12.24 -7.62
CA GLU A 110 -26.92 11.75 -7.90
C GLU A 110 -26.94 11.06 -9.28
N GLU A 111 -27.39 9.80 -9.28
CA GLU A 111 -27.44 8.82 -10.39
C GLU A 111 -26.45 7.64 -10.30
N SER A 112 -26.62 6.78 -9.29
CA SER A 112 -26.41 5.34 -9.50
C SER A 112 -27.72 4.60 -9.25
N THR A 113 -28.52 4.47 -10.31
CA THR A 113 -29.65 3.56 -10.35
C THR A 113 -29.12 2.18 -10.74
N GLY A 114 -29.01 1.27 -9.77
CA GLY A 114 -28.86 -0.15 -10.07
C GLY A 114 -27.92 -0.92 -9.14
N ALA A 115 -28.53 -1.83 -8.38
CA ALA A 115 -27.96 -2.99 -7.68
C ALA A 115 -26.65 -2.78 -6.91
N ALA A 116 -26.76 -2.85 -5.57
CA ALA A 116 -25.63 -3.09 -4.68
C ALA A 116 -24.89 -4.37 -5.11
N GLY A 117 -23.79 -4.21 -5.84
CA GLY A 117 -22.84 -5.27 -6.14
C GLY A 117 -21.99 -5.52 -4.90
N ALA A 118 -22.12 -6.69 -4.30
CA ALA A 118 -21.37 -7.17 -3.14
C ALA A 118 -19.90 -7.49 -3.49
N GLY A 119 -19.18 -6.50 -4.03
CA GLY A 119 -17.77 -6.59 -4.38
C GLY A 119 -16.93 -5.61 -3.54
N PRO A 120 -15.64 -5.91 -3.27
CA PRO A 120 -14.80 -5.03 -2.46
C PRO A 120 -14.69 -3.64 -3.08
N VAL A 121 -15.06 -2.61 -2.31
CA VAL A 121 -15.00 -1.20 -2.71
C VAL A 121 -13.55 -0.75 -2.85
N ALA A 122 -13.23 -0.04 -3.93
CA ALA A 122 -11.89 0.48 -4.16
C ALA A 122 -11.70 1.86 -3.52
N GLY A 123 -10.65 1.99 -2.72
CA GLY A 123 -10.09 3.26 -2.24
C GLY A 123 -10.97 4.10 -1.33
N ARG A 124 -10.36 5.14 -0.75
CA ARG A 124 -11.06 6.22 -0.07
C ARG A 124 -10.45 7.54 -0.52
N TRP A 125 -11.27 8.37 -1.16
CA TRP A 125 -10.89 9.75 -1.41
C TRP A 125 -11.58 10.68 -0.39
N PRO A 126 -10.84 11.56 0.31
CA PRO A 126 -9.39 11.78 0.22
C PRO A 126 -8.50 10.86 1.10
N GLU A 127 -9.07 10.00 1.94
CA GLU A 127 -8.39 9.42 3.10
C GLU A 127 -7.15 8.58 2.78
N THR A 128 -7.13 7.87 1.65
CA THR A 128 -5.94 7.13 1.20
C THR A 128 -4.77 8.08 0.93
N PHE A 129 -5.03 9.27 0.38
CA PHE A 129 -4.02 10.29 0.13
C PHE A 129 -3.58 10.98 1.41
N ASP A 130 -4.51 11.26 2.33
CA ASP A 130 -4.19 11.77 3.67
C ASP A 130 -3.24 10.85 4.42
N ASP A 131 -3.50 9.53 4.34
CA ASP A 131 -2.70 8.52 5.01
C ASP A 131 -1.30 8.40 4.42
N VAL A 132 -1.18 8.35 3.09
CA VAL A 132 0.13 8.29 2.44
C VAL A 132 0.92 9.57 2.75
N ALA A 133 0.28 10.75 2.72
CA ALA A 133 0.94 11.99 3.10
C ALA A 133 1.45 11.95 4.55
N ALA A 134 0.57 11.61 5.50
CA ALA A 134 0.91 11.52 6.91
C ALA A 134 2.02 10.50 7.20
N ALA A 135 1.97 9.33 6.55
CA ALA A 135 3.00 8.31 6.68
C ALA A 135 4.38 8.80 6.21
N LEU A 136 4.44 9.49 5.06
CA LEU A 136 5.69 10.05 4.55
C LEU A 136 6.23 11.18 5.44
N ASP A 137 5.36 12.03 5.99
CA ASP A 137 5.76 13.13 6.87
C ASP A 137 6.31 12.61 8.21
N ALA A 138 5.72 11.54 8.74
CA ALA A 138 6.19 10.87 9.95
C ALA A 138 7.45 10.00 9.73
N MET A 139 7.73 9.62 8.48
CA MET A 139 8.70 8.58 8.14
C MET A 139 10.11 8.81 8.71
N PRO A 140 10.72 10.02 8.63
CA PRO A 140 12.07 10.22 9.15
C PRO A 140 12.17 9.92 10.66
N VAL A 141 11.14 10.28 11.44
CA VAL A 141 11.11 10.05 12.88
C VAL A 141 10.87 8.57 13.19
N LEU A 142 9.91 7.95 12.51
CA LEU A 142 9.58 6.54 12.74
C LEU A 142 10.74 5.63 12.33
N ALA A 143 11.33 5.85 11.16
CA ALA A 143 12.46 5.07 10.67
C ALA A 143 13.71 5.23 11.53
N ALA A 144 14.01 6.44 12.01
CA ALA A 144 15.16 6.65 12.91
C ALA A 144 15.03 5.88 14.25
N ARG A 145 13.79 5.67 14.72
CA ARG A 145 13.50 4.90 15.94
C ARG A 145 13.51 3.40 15.69
N ALA A 146 12.83 2.94 14.64
CA ALA A 146 12.65 1.52 14.35
C ALA A 146 13.88 0.89 13.68
N LEU A 147 14.63 1.66 12.88
CA LEU A 147 15.75 1.20 12.07
C LEU A 147 16.99 2.10 12.28
N PRO A 148 17.74 1.94 13.39
CA PRO A 148 18.94 2.76 13.67
C PRO A 148 20.03 2.70 12.59
N GLY A 149 20.02 1.66 11.75
CA GLY A 149 20.94 1.51 10.61
C GLY A 149 20.52 2.27 9.35
N ALA A 150 19.34 2.89 9.30
CA ALA A 150 18.82 3.60 8.12
C ALA A 150 19.36 5.03 7.99
N ASP A 151 19.62 5.48 6.76
CA ASP A 151 19.89 6.87 6.43
C ASP A 151 18.61 7.54 5.92
N VAL A 152 17.89 8.21 6.82
CA VAL A 152 16.59 8.86 6.53
C VAL A 152 16.69 10.05 5.57
N ARG A 153 17.89 10.41 5.11
CA ARG A 153 18.10 11.40 4.05
C ARG A 153 18.20 10.77 2.66
N ARG A 154 18.31 9.45 2.58
CA ARG A 154 18.37 8.67 1.33
C ARG A 154 17.16 7.76 1.24
N ILE A 155 16.03 8.38 0.90
CA ILE A 155 14.74 7.71 0.76
C ILE A 155 14.46 7.41 -0.72
N VAL A 156 14.05 6.17 -0.99
CA VAL A 156 13.44 5.75 -2.25
C VAL A 156 11.98 5.39 -1.95
N VAL A 157 11.04 5.99 -2.67
CA VAL A 157 9.62 5.61 -2.58
C VAL A 157 9.27 4.73 -3.76
N THR A 158 8.63 3.60 -3.52
CA THR A 158 8.23 2.65 -4.57
C THR A 158 6.92 1.97 -4.22
N GLY A 159 6.27 1.37 -5.21
CA GLY A 159 5.06 0.61 -5.00
C GLY A 159 4.64 -0.18 -6.22
N HIS A 160 3.71 -1.12 -6.01
CA HIS A 160 3.18 -1.99 -7.06
C HIS A 160 1.75 -1.57 -7.43
N SER A 161 1.42 -1.50 -8.73
CA SER A 161 0.07 -1.20 -9.22
C SER A 161 -0.48 0.11 -8.60
N ALA A 162 -1.60 0.06 -7.88
CA ALA A 162 -2.15 1.16 -7.09
C ALA A 162 -1.12 1.85 -6.16
N GLY A 163 -0.21 1.08 -5.55
CA GLY A 163 0.88 1.62 -4.75
C GLY A 163 1.95 2.33 -5.57
N GLY A 164 2.18 1.91 -6.82
CA GLY A 164 3.07 2.61 -7.75
C GLY A 164 2.49 3.96 -8.19
N HIS A 165 1.17 4.01 -8.40
CA HIS A 165 0.45 5.27 -8.57
C HIS A 165 0.62 6.19 -7.36
N LEU A 166 0.40 5.67 -6.14
CA LEU A 166 0.57 6.45 -4.91
C LEU A 166 2.02 6.91 -4.70
N ALA A 167 3.02 6.08 -5.03
CA ALA A 167 4.43 6.44 -4.97
C ALA A 167 4.77 7.60 -5.90
N LEU A 168 4.26 7.57 -7.15
CA LEU A 168 4.45 8.66 -8.11
C LEU A 168 3.80 9.96 -7.62
N TRP A 169 2.55 9.89 -7.13
CA TRP A 169 1.87 11.04 -6.56
C TRP A 169 2.62 11.61 -5.34
N ALA A 170 3.02 10.75 -4.40
CA ALA A 170 3.69 11.14 -3.17
C ALA A 170 5.04 11.83 -3.45
N ALA A 171 5.80 11.33 -4.42
CA ALA A 171 7.05 11.96 -4.86
C ALA A 171 6.83 13.37 -5.44
N ALA A 172 5.67 13.63 -6.02
CA ALA A 172 5.28 14.91 -6.60
C ALA A 172 4.65 15.90 -5.60
N ARG A 173 4.49 15.54 -4.30
CA ARG A 173 3.86 16.41 -3.30
C ARG A 173 4.48 17.81 -3.21
N HIS A 174 5.80 17.91 -3.37
CA HIS A 174 6.54 19.17 -3.32
C HIS A 174 6.16 20.19 -4.41
N VAL A 175 5.55 19.75 -5.52
CA VAL A 175 5.07 20.62 -6.61
C VAL A 175 3.57 20.93 -6.52
N LEU A 176 2.88 20.48 -5.47
CA LEU A 176 1.47 20.81 -5.26
C LEU A 176 1.28 22.31 -5.00
N PRO A 177 0.09 22.87 -5.32
CA PRO A 177 -0.22 24.27 -5.04
C PRO A 177 0.00 24.64 -3.58
N GLU A 178 0.38 25.89 -3.34
CA GLU A 178 0.43 26.45 -1.99
C GLU A 178 -0.95 26.34 -1.31
N GLY A 179 -0.96 25.91 -0.05
CA GLY A 179 -2.19 25.64 0.69
C GLY A 179 -2.82 24.26 0.44
N SER A 180 -2.24 23.42 -0.43
CA SER A 180 -2.65 22.01 -0.51
C SER A 180 -2.42 21.31 0.83
N PRO A 181 -3.39 20.52 1.33
CA PRO A 181 -3.22 19.77 2.58
C PRO A 181 -2.14 18.68 2.49
N TRP A 182 -1.66 18.37 1.29
CA TRP A 182 -0.64 17.34 1.04
C TRP A 182 0.70 17.90 0.57
N ARG A 183 0.94 19.21 0.63
CA ARG A 183 2.24 19.77 0.21
C ARG A 183 3.32 19.50 1.25
#